data_AF-A0A8S3Q9Q2-F1
#
_entry.id   AF-A0A8S3Q9Q2-F1
#
_cell.length_a   1.000
_cell.length_b   1.000
_cell.length_c   1.000
_cell.angle_alpha   90.00
_cell.angle_beta   90.00
_cell.angle_gamma   90.00
#
_symmetry.space_group_name_H-M   'P 1'
#
loop_
_entity.id
_entity.type
_entity.pdbx_description
1 polymer ?
#
loop_
_entity_poly.entity_id
_entity_poly.type
_entity_poly.pdbx_seq_one_letter_code
_entity_poly.pdbx_strand_id
1 'polypeptide(L)'
;MKFPLFLKICPPKAAVMYTFITKSELFCFVSVILFFLDFCSTIDVKAQREKYIPDYTNPDGRLYIESTNNYCWRGTETGVDLDRNFDWEYGRKGSSSDPKDEEYRGLHKFSEPESLAFTDLTEKIKFDLFMSFHSGIKHIYIPFADTKSKKIGRQVDNLADMLDLAMELSHCTKYTYKYGQAYKLNDYTADGTIFDFMAGVKKIPFSYTVELWGQNHKGTSCFDLFNPPNEDLKEVLETIHPLYVQLFRYMIDWKSSQVRHIQTEDFNEESSLNFGYILMMLSACLTFFVCLTGKNRFHHRRRIVSLKSLGSSFSASFMKA
;
A
#
# COMPACT_ATOMS: atom_id res chain seq x y z
N MET A 1 26.73 11.88 -7.66
CA MET A 1 25.47 11.31 -7.15
C MET A 1 24.39 12.36 -7.21
N LYS A 2 23.40 12.20 -8.10
CA LYS A 2 22.24 13.09 -8.22
C LYS A 2 21.08 12.41 -7.50
N PHE A 3 20.38 13.11 -6.62
CA PHE A 3 19.24 12.54 -5.88
C PHE A 3 17.95 12.61 -6.72
N PRO A 4 16.99 11.68 -6.53
CA PRO A 4 15.66 11.81 -7.10
C PRO A 4 14.98 13.09 -6.58
N LEU A 5 14.58 13.99 -7.47
CA LEU A 5 13.81 15.18 -7.14
C LEU A 5 12.31 14.85 -7.22
N PHE A 6 11.54 15.04 -6.15
CA PHE A 6 10.11 14.78 -6.16
C PHE A 6 9.32 16.05 -6.48
N LEU A 7 8.60 16.06 -7.60
CA LEU A 7 7.65 17.12 -7.94
C LEU A 7 6.36 16.96 -7.11
N LYS A 8 6.04 17.98 -6.31
CA LYS A 8 4.76 18.09 -5.59
C LYS A 8 3.75 18.85 -6.45
N ILE A 9 2.66 18.19 -6.87
CA ILE A 9 1.77 18.78 -7.90
C ILE A 9 0.43 19.37 -7.37
N CYS A 10 0.00 19.19 -6.11
CA CYS A 10 -1.23 19.86 -5.57
C CYS A 10 -1.39 19.75 -4.02
N PRO A 11 -2.24 20.56 -3.33
CA PRO A 11 -2.64 20.44 -1.90
C PRO A 11 -3.90 19.54 -1.69
N PRO A 12 -4.33 19.15 -0.46
CA PRO A 12 -4.54 17.73 -0.08
C PRO A 12 -5.98 17.19 0.07
N LYS A 13 -6.13 15.85 -0.13
CA LYS A 13 -7.08 14.87 0.48
C LYS A 13 -6.67 13.38 0.28
N ALA A 14 -5.79 13.07 -0.67
CA ALA A 14 -5.14 11.75 -0.83
C ALA A 14 -3.71 11.92 -1.37
N ALA A 15 -2.78 11.05 -0.99
CA ALA A 15 -1.38 11.11 -1.42
C ALA A 15 -1.02 9.92 -2.32
N VAL A 16 -0.45 10.19 -3.49
CA VAL A 16 -0.05 9.17 -4.47
C VAL A 16 1.44 9.30 -4.80
N MET A 17 2.14 8.17 -4.81
CA MET A 17 3.55 8.07 -5.18
C MET A 17 3.73 7.25 -6.46
N TYR A 18 4.50 7.80 -7.39
CA TYR A 18 4.88 7.13 -8.64
C TYR A 18 6.39 6.88 -8.66
N THR A 19 6.84 5.85 -9.37
CA THR A 19 8.28 5.58 -9.56
C THR A 19 8.56 4.87 -10.89
N PHE A 20 9.81 4.94 -11.35
CA PHE A 20 10.31 4.51 -12.67
C PHE A 20 11.65 3.78 -12.53
N ILE A 21 11.65 2.66 -11.80
CA ILE A 21 12.86 2.16 -11.12
C ILE A 21 13.92 1.62 -12.07
N THR A 22 13.53 1.02 -13.20
CA THR A 22 14.49 0.29 -14.04
C THR A 22 14.32 0.60 -15.52
N LYS A 23 15.40 0.90 -16.24
CA LYS A 23 15.52 1.03 -17.72
C LYS A 23 15.54 2.46 -18.24
N SER A 24 15.88 2.53 -19.52
CA SER A 24 15.44 3.47 -20.54
C SER A 24 13.92 3.74 -20.53
N GLU A 25 13.33 4.08 -19.40
CA GLU A 25 11.89 4.35 -19.20
C GLU A 25 11.57 5.81 -19.51
N LEU A 26 12.29 6.41 -20.47
CA LEU A 26 11.90 7.73 -20.97
C LEU A 26 10.43 7.69 -21.37
N PHE A 27 9.99 6.58 -21.98
CA PHE A 27 8.58 6.35 -22.30
C PHE A 27 7.64 6.40 -21.07
N CYS A 28 7.89 5.62 -20.03
CA CYS A 28 7.01 5.56 -18.85
C CYS A 28 6.99 6.91 -18.12
N PHE A 29 8.17 7.53 -17.97
CA PHE A 29 8.30 8.85 -17.38
C PHE A 29 7.55 9.93 -18.19
N VAL A 30 7.79 9.99 -19.50
CA VAL A 30 7.11 10.92 -20.43
C VAL A 30 5.61 10.67 -20.43
N SER A 31 5.17 9.42 -20.37
CA SER A 31 3.75 9.08 -20.34
C SER A 31 3.04 9.65 -19.12
N VAL A 32 3.64 9.47 -17.95
CA VAL A 32 3.07 9.97 -16.70
C VAL A 32 3.14 11.50 -16.64
N ILE A 33 4.27 12.11 -17.00
CA ILE A 33 4.42 13.56 -16.96
C ILE A 33 3.52 14.28 -17.97
N LEU A 34 3.50 13.86 -19.23
CA LEU A 34 2.65 14.50 -20.24
C LEU A 34 1.18 14.39 -19.86
N PHE A 35 0.75 13.21 -19.40
CA PHE A 35 -0.59 13.05 -18.85
C PHE A 35 -0.84 14.07 -17.74
N PHE A 36 0.09 14.27 -16.79
CA PHE A 36 -0.14 15.21 -15.70
C PHE A 36 -0.11 16.68 -16.10
N LEU A 37 0.75 17.08 -17.03
CA LEU A 37 0.76 18.44 -17.57
C LEU A 37 -0.56 18.75 -18.29
N ASP A 38 -1.08 17.80 -19.06
CA ASP A 38 -2.36 17.93 -19.76
C ASP A 38 -3.55 17.84 -18.79
N PHE A 39 -3.51 16.93 -17.82
CA PHE A 39 -4.58 16.71 -16.85
C PHE A 39 -4.71 17.87 -15.87
N CYS A 40 -3.60 18.48 -15.44
CA CYS A 40 -3.62 19.67 -14.58
C CYS A 40 -4.10 20.93 -15.30
N SER A 41 -3.98 21.00 -16.63
CA SER A 41 -4.47 22.14 -17.42
C SER A 41 -5.94 22.01 -17.84
N THR A 42 -6.52 20.80 -17.83
CA THR A 42 -7.85 20.53 -18.40
C THR A 42 -8.99 20.35 -17.40
N ILE A 43 -8.73 20.16 -16.09
CA ILE A 43 -9.83 19.96 -15.14
C ILE A 43 -9.79 20.91 -13.94
N ASP A 44 -10.88 21.67 -13.77
CA ASP A 44 -11.35 22.30 -12.52
C ASP A 44 -11.79 21.21 -11.52
N VAL A 45 -10.88 20.33 -11.09
CA VAL A 45 -11.21 19.37 -10.03
C VAL A 45 -11.01 20.07 -8.69
N LYS A 46 -12.12 20.36 -8.01
CA LYS A 46 -12.16 20.60 -6.56
C LYS A 46 -11.60 19.42 -5.72
N ALA A 47 -11.04 18.36 -6.33
CA ALA A 47 -10.39 17.25 -5.66
C ALA A 47 -8.90 17.56 -5.44
N GLN A 48 -8.65 18.25 -4.34
CA GLN A 48 -7.34 18.46 -3.74
C GLN A 48 -6.66 17.10 -3.45
N ARG A 49 -5.49 16.80 -4.04
CA ARG A 49 -4.66 15.61 -3.77
C ARG A 49 -3.17 15.91 -3.96
N GLU A 50 -2.33 15.36 -3.10
CA GLU A 50 -0.87 15.51 -3.23
C GLU A 50 -0.29 14.39 -4.09
N LYS A 51 0.50 14.74 -5.09
CA LYS A 51 1.18 13.79 -5.98
C LYS A 51 2.66 14.02 -5.86
N TYR A 52 3.42 12.93 -5.77
CA TYR A 52 4.86 12.93 -5.69
C TYR A 52 5.40 12.08 -6.83
N ILE A 53 5.97 12.74 -7.83
CA ILE A 53 6.58 12.11 -9.00
C ILE A 53 8.07 12.42 -8.93
N PRO A 54 8.94 11.43 -8.69
CA PRO A 54 10.37 11.60 -8.84
C PRO A 54 10.71 11.86 -10.31
N ASP A 55 11.54 12.87 -10.58
CA ASP A 55 12.04 13.22 -11.92
C ASP A 55 12.78 12.05 -12.57
N TYR A 56 13.65 11.39 -11.81
CA TYR A 56 14.31 10.16 -12.22
C TYR A 56 14.62 9.37 -10.96
N THR A 57 14.25 8.10 -10.93
CA THR A 57 14.48 7.24 -9.75
C THR A 57 15.79 6.48 -9.83
N ASN A 58 16.43 6.49 -11.01
CA ASN A 58 17.78 6.00 -11.29
C ASN A 58 18.51 6.99 -12.21
N PRO A 59 18.83 8.22 -11.74
CA PRO A 59 19.39 9.27 -12.58
C PRO A 59 20.81 8.96 -13.08
N ASP A 60 21.60 8.25 -12.29
CA ASP A 60 22.96 7.81 -12.60
C ASP A 60 22.97 6.66 -13.62
N GLY A 61 22.12 5.64 -13.44
CA GLY A 61 21.92 4.59 -14.43
C GLY A 61 21.41 5.16 -15.76
N ARG A 62 20.54 6.19 -15.72
CA ARG A 62 20.11 6.91 -16.93
C ARG A 62 21.28 7.59 -17.65
N LEU A 63 22.13 8.30 -16.94
CA LEU A 63 23.31 8.94 -17.54
C LEU A 63 24.28 7.90 -18.11
N TYR A 64 24.42 6.75 -17.45
CA TYR A 64 25.26 5.66 -17.91
C TYR A 64 24.78 5.10 -19.26
N ILE A 65 23.48 4.80 -19.41
CA ILE A 65 22.96 4.27 -20.69
C ILE A 65 23.07 5.27 -21.84
N GLU A 66 22.85 6.56 -21.58
CA GLU A 66 22.94 7.61 -22.59
C GLU A 66 24.38 7.87 -23.03
N SER A 67 25.34 7.80 -22.11
CA SER A 67 26.74 8.02 -22.41
C SER A 67 27.42 6.81 -23.08
N THR A 68 26.94 5.60 -22.81
CA THR A 68 27.53 4.35 -23.32
C THR A 68 26.77 3.75 -24.50
N ASN A 69 25.55 4.23 -24.80
CA ASN A 69 24.58 3.59 -25.70
C ASN A 69 24.24 2.14 -25.33
N ASN A 70 24.46 1.73 -24.07
CA ASN A 70 24.10 0.41 -23.58
C ASN A 70 22.64 0.38 -23.09
N TYR A 71 21.69 0.38 -24.04
CA TYR A 71 20.25 0.33 -23.73
C TYR A 71 19.77 -1.00 -23.12
N CYS A 72 20.66 -1.99 -22.96
CA CYS A 72 20.36 -3.23 -22.25
C CYS A 72 20.69 -3.16 -20.76
N TRP A 73 21.37 -2.10 -20.29
CA TRP A 73 21.72 -1.93 -18.88
C TRP A 73 20.50 -1.57 -18.03
N ARG A 74 20.40 -2.17 -16.84
CA ARG A 74 19.19 -2.09 -15.99
C ARG A 74 19.46 -1.63 -14.55
N GLY A 75 20.71 -1.65 -14.11
CA GLY A 75 21.10 -1.24 -12.75
C GLY A 75 21.42 0.24 -12.61
N THR A 76 21.86 0.64 -11.42
CA THR A 76 22.53 1.92 -11.15
C THR A 76 23.85 2.02 -11.93
N GLU A 77 24.59 3.12 -11.81
CA GLU A 77 25.92 3.24 -12.44
C GLU A 77 26.90 2.15 -11.96
N THR A 78 26.63 1.56 -10.78
CA THR A 78 27.42 0.49 -10.18
C THR A 78 26.87 -0.92 -10.44
N GLY A 79 25.73 -1.02 -11.13
CA GLY A 79 25.12 -2.29 -11.55
C GLY A 79 24.09 -2.86 -10.60
N VAL A 80 23.70 -2.13 -9.54
CA VAL A 80 22.66 -2.60 -8.61
C VAL A 80 21.28 -2.47 -9.25
N ASP A 81 20.52 -3.56 -9.25
CA ASP A 81 19.08 -3.52 -9.55
C ASP A 81 18.35 -2.90 -8.35
N LEU A 82 17.86 -1.68 -8.54
CA LEU A 82 17.11 -0.96 -7.51
C LEU A 82 15.84 -1.71 -7.09
N ASP A 83 15.21 -2.48 -7.98
CA ASP A 83 14.05 -3.32 -7.66
C ASP A 83 14.44 -4.68 -7.05
N ARG A 84 15.69 -4.82 -6.59
CA ARG A 84 16.16 -5.89 -5.70
C ARG A 84 16.78 -5.34 -4.41
N ASN A 85 16.83 -4.02 -4.24
CA ASN A 85 17.60 -3.36 -3.18
C ASN A 85 16.79 -3.01 -1.93
N PHE A 86 15.48 -3.27 -1.88
CA PHE A 86 14.63 -2.94 -0.72
C PHE A 86 14.65 -4.04 0.36
N ASP A 87 14.38 -3.67 1.61
CA ASP A 87 14.24 -4.61 2.75
C ASP A 87 12.92 -5.39 2.73
N TRP A 88 12.61 -6.01 1.60
CA TRP A 88 11.51 -6.96 1.47
C TRP A 88 12.05 -8.33 1.13
N GLU A 89 12.14 -9.18 2.15
CA GLU A 89 12.60 -10.57 1.97
C GLU A 89 13.96 -10.66 1.24
N TYR A 90 14.78 -9.60 1.43
CA TYR A 90 16.06 -9.34 0.77
C TYR A 90 17.02 -10.52 0.86
N GLY A 91 17.75 -10.73 -0.23
CA GLY A 91 18.87 -11.65 -0.26
C GLY A 91 18.51 -13.13 -0.45
N ARG A 92 17.27 -13.43 -0.83
CA ARG A 92 16.83 -14.78 -1.19
C ARG A 92 17.00 -15.06 -2.69
N LYS A 93 16.30 -16.07 -3.22
CA LYS A 93 16.55 -16.68 -4.54
C LYS A 93 16.02 -15.86 -5.73
N GLY A 94 15.13 -14.90 -5.49
CA GLY A 94 14.62 -13.96 -6.48
C GLY A 94 15.48 -12.72 -6.66
N SER A 95 16.77 -12.80 -6.32
CA SER A 95 17.76 -11.75 -6.53
C SER A 95 19.14 -12.39 -6.58
N SER A 96 20.14 -11.69 -7.12
CA SER A 96 21.51 -12.21 -7.23
C SER A 96 22.49 -11.46 -6.32
N SER A 97 23.50 -12.15 -5.81
CA SER A 97 24.63 -11.53 -5.08
C SER A 97 25.86 -11.33 -5.97
N ASP A 98 25.81 -11.77 -7.23
CA ASP A 98 26.89 -11.55 -8.20
C ASP A 98 26.75 -10.15 -8.80
N PRO A 99 27.76 -9.26 -8.66
CA PRO A 99 27.73 -7.92 -9.24
C PRO A 99 27.63 -7.86 -10.77
N LYS A 100 27.78 -9.00 -11.47
CA LYS A 100 27.65 -9.08 -12.93
C LYS A 100 26.25 -9.51 -13.39
N ASP A 101 25.39 -9.89 -12.46
CA ASP A 101 24.04 -10.34 -12.73
C ASP A 101 23.10 -9.14 -12.91
N GLU A 102 22.12 -9.24 -13.82
CA GLU A 102 21.15 -8.16 -14.02
C GLU A 102 20.24 -7.97 -12.80
N GLU A 103 20.10 -8.98 -11.95
CA GLU A 103 19.32 -8.94 -10.70
C GLU A 103 20.21 -8.70 -9.48
N TYR A 104 21.40 -8.10 -9.66
CA TYR A 104 22.32 -7.84 -8.57
C TYR A 104 21.69 -6.93 -7.51
N ARG A 105 21.52 -7.47 -6.31
CA ARG A 105 20.80 -6.82 -5.20
C ARG A 105 21.57 -5.74 -4.45
N GLY A 106 22.83 -5.49 -4.82
CA GLY A 106 23.75 -4.65 -4.05
C GLY A 106 24.40 -5.37 -2.87
N LEU A 107 25.28 -4.67 -2.16
CA LEU A 107 26.06 -5.22 -1.05
C LEU A 107 25.22 -5.49 0.21
N HIS A 108 24.18 -4.69 0.41
CA HIS A 108 23.21 -4.80 1.49
C HIS A 108 21.91 -4.11 1.07
N LYS A 109 20.81 -4.42 1.77
CA LYS A 109 19.54 -3.72 1.60
C LYS A 109 19.73 -2.20 1.76
N PHE A 110 19.11 -1.43 0.90
CA PHE A 110 19.24 0.02 0.83
C PHE A 110 20.68 0.51 0.65
N SER A 111 21.52 -0.26 -0.05
CA SER A 111 22.87 0.20 -0.41
C SER A 111 22.82 1.40 -1.35
N GLU A 112 21.76 1.51 -2.16
CA GLU A 112 21.61 2.60 -3.10
C GLU A 112 20.88 3.79 -2.45
N PRO A 113 21.41 5.02 -2.57
CA PRO A 113 20.78 6.22 -2.03
C PRO A 113 19.39 6.49 -2.64
N GLU A 114 19.14 6.06 -3.88
CA GLU A 114 17.85 6.12 -4.54
C GLU A 114 16.79 5.32 -3.76
N SER A 115 17.13 4.10 -3.30
CA SER A 115 16.23 3.27 -2.50
C SER A 115 15.97 3.86 -1.10
N LEU A 116 16.99 4.50 -0.50
CA LEU A 116 16.81 5.23 0.76
C LEU A 116 15.86 6.42 0.63
N ALA A 117 15.92 7.16 -0.47
CA ALA A 117 15.07 8.34 -0.69
C ALA A 117 13.56 8.01 -0.64
N PHE A 118 13.16 6.84 -1.14
CA PHE A 118 11.78 6.35 -1.03
C PHE A 118 11.37 6.03 0.41
N THR A 119 12.30 5.46 1.17
CA THR A 119 12.08 5.14 2.59
C THR A 119 11.88 6.42 3.39
N ASP A 120 12.73 7.43 3.18
CA ASP A 120 12.65 8.74 3.82
C ASP A 120 11.35 9.48 3.47
N LEU A 121 10.91 9.39 2.21
CA LEU A 121 9.68 10.06 1.76
C LEU A 121 8.44 9.45 2.41
N THR A 122 8.40 8.12 2.50
CA THR A 122 7.28 7.39 3.14
C THR A 122 7.24 7.54 4.66
N GLU A 123 8.32 7.98 5.29
CA GLU A 123 8.32 8.37 6.71
C GLU A 123 7.68 9.73 6.94
N LYS A 124 7.79 10.63 5.97
CA LYS A 124 7.24 12.00 6.04
C LYS A 124 5.79 12.06 5.59
N ILE A 125 5.37 11.15 4.72
CA ILE A 125 4.08 11.21 4.03
C ILE A 125 3.40 9.85 4.06
N LYS A 126 2.13 9.83 4.46
CA LYS A 126 1.26 8.66 4.36
C LYS A 126 0.62 8.61 2.98
N PHE A 127 1.00 7.61 2.19
CA PHE A 127 0.46 7.39 0.86
C PHE A 127 -0.73 6.41 0.89
N ASP A 128 -1.73 6.70 0.06
CA ASP A 128 -2.87 5.79 -0.18
C ASP A 128 -2.58 4.84 -1.35
N LEU A 129 -1.75 5.28 -2.30
CA LEU A 129 -1.40 4.55 -3.51
C LEU A 129 0.09 4.72 -3.84
N PHE A 130 0.72 3.61 -4.20
CA PHE A 130 2.03 3.52 -4.80
C PHE A 130 1.95 2.78 -6.14
N MET A 131 2.57 3.33 -7.17
CA MET A 131 2.72 2.69 -8.48
C MET A 131 4.15 2.77 -8.98
N SER A 132 4.74 1.62 -9.28
CA SER A 132 5.98 1.49 -10.05
C SER A 132 5.64 1.21 -11.50
N PHE A 133 6.06 2.07 -12.42
CA PHE A 133 5.86 1.87 -13.85
C PHE A 133 7.10 1.27 -14.47
N HIS A 134 6.90 0.24 -15.28
CA HIS A 134 7.94 -0.45 -16.02
C HIS A 134 7.53 -0.69 -17.48
N SER A 135 8.41 -1.28 -18.29
CA SER A 135 8.12 -1.72 -19.66
C SER A 135 8.83 -3.04 -20.01
N GLY A 136 8.48 -3.67 -21.12
CA GLY A 136 8.93 -4.99 -21.57
C GLY A 136 7.80 -6.01 -21.66
N ILE A 137 6.68 -5.78 -20.97
CA ILE A 137 5.46 -6.60 -21.05
C ILE A 137 4.22 -5.72 -20.73
N LYS A 138 3.01 -6.26 -20.91
CA LYS A 138 1.74 -5.56 -20.58
C LYS A 138 1.05 -6.22 -19.39
N HIS A 139 1.64 -6.08 -18.20
CA HIS A 139 1.16 -6.73 -16.97
C HIS A 139 0.90 -5.72 -15.85
N ILE A 140 -0.07 -6.02 -14.99
CA ILE A 140 -0.34 -5.31 -13.74
C ILE A 140 -0.12 -6.29 -12.59
N TYR A 141 0.95 -6.09 -11.84
CA TYR A 141 1.34 -6.92 -10.72
C TYR A 141 0.80 -6.39 -9.40
N ILE A 142 0.18 -7.29 -8.65
CA ILE A 142 -0.22 -7.11 -7.26
C ILE A 142 0.76 -7.86 -6.37
N PRO A 143 1.19 -7.32 -5.22
CA PRO A 143 2.04 -8.03 -4.29
C PRO A 143 1.48 -9.41 -3.88
N PHE A 144 2.33 -10.39 -3.58
CA PHE A 144 3.79 -10.29 -3.50
C PHE A 144 4.48 -10.93 -4.71
N ALA A 145 5.74 -10.59 -4.99
CA ALA A 145 6.61 -11.27 -5.97
C ALA A 145 7.67 -12.19 -5.33
N ASP A 146 7.97 -11.99 -4.05
CA ASP A 146 9.10 -12.65 -3.39
C ASP A 146 8.96 -14.17 -3.21
N THR A 147 10.13 -14.80 -3.03
CA THR A 147 10.32 -16.25 -2.88
C THR A 147 9.52 -16.83 -1.72
N LYS A 148 9.50 -16.17 -0.56
CA LYS A 148 8.86 -16.70 0.65
C LYS A 148 7.36 -16.54 0.58
N SER A 149 6.86 -15.42 0.08
CA SER A 149 5.44 -15.24 -0.17
C SER A 149 4.89 -16.27 -1.14
N LYS A 150 5.61 -16.58 -2.23
CA LYS A 150 5.27 -17.70 -3.13
C LYS A 150 5.19 -19.02 -2.38
N LYS A 151 6.17 -19.30 -1.52
CA LYS A 151 6.25 -20.57 -0.76
C LYS A 151 5.10 -20.73 0.25
N ILE A 152 4.71 -19.67 0.94
CA ILE A 152 3.71 -19.75 2.03
C ILE A 152 2.30 -19.28 1.59
N GLY A 153 2.15 -18.83 0.35
CA GLY A 153 0.91 -18.25 -0.15
C GLY A 153 0.54 -16.93 0.54
N ARG A 154 1.53 -16.09 0.92
CA ARG A 154 1.27 -14.79 1.56
C ARG A 154 0.47 -13.90 0.62
N GLN A 155 -0.45 -13.11 1.15
CA GLN A 155 -1.25 -12.15 0.41
C GLN A 155 -1.33 -10.83 1.20
N VAL A 156 -1.65 -9.75 0.51
CA VAL A 156 -2.01 -8.46 1.12
C VAL A 156 -3.42 -8.54 1.69
N ASP A 157 -3.70 -7.74 2.73
CA ASP A 157 -4.96 -7.82 3.47
C ASP A 157 -6.17 -7.37 2.62
N ASN A 158 -5.98 -6.38 1.74
CA ASN A 158 -6.99 -5.81 0.86
C ASN A 158 -6.90 -6.36 -0.58
N LEU A 159 -6.53 -7.64 -0.75
CA LEU A 159 -6.34 -8.25 -2.07
C LEU A 159 -7.56 -8.11 -3.00
N ALA A 160 -8.78 -8.16 -2.45
CA ALA A 160 -10.01 -8.02 -3.23
C ALA A 160 -10.11 -6.64 -3.91
N ASP A 161 -9.94 -5.55 -3.15
CA ASP A 161 -9.92 -4.18 -3.67
C ASP A 161 -8.79 -4.01 -4.69
N MET A 162 -7.64 -4.62 -4.44
CA MET A 162 -6.52 -4.51 -5.35
C MET A 162 -6.73 -5.22 -6.68
N LEU A 163 -7.39 -6.38 -6.66
CA LEU A 163 -7.79 -7.13 -7.86
C LEU A 163 -8.86 -6.39 -8.64
N ASP A 164 -9.82 -5.76 -7.96
CA ASP A 164 -10.89 -4.98 -8.55
C ASP A 164 -10.33 -3.78 -9.35
N LEU A 165 -9.46 -2.97 -8.74
CA LEU A 165 -8.76 -1.90 -9.44
C LEU A 165 -7.92 -2.44 -10.61
N ALA A 166 -7.16 -3.53 -10.41
CA ALA A 166 -6.33 -4.08 -11.49
C ALA A 166 -7.15 -4.58 -12.69
N MET A 167 -8.33 -5.16 -12.44
CA MET A 167 -9.28 -5.58 -13.46
C MET A 167 -9.78 -4.38 -14.26
N GLU A 168 -10.21 -3.29 -13.60
CA GLU A 168 -10.65 -2.08 -14.28
C GLU A 168 -9.54 -1.48 -15.15
N LEU A 169 -8.31 -1.40 -14.60
CA LEU A 169 -7.15 -0.90 -15.33
C LEU A 169 -6.81 -1.77 -16.55
N SER A 170 -6.98 -3.09 -16.46
CA SER A 170 -6.61 -4.01 -17.54
C SER A 170 -7.43 -3.87 -18.82
N HIS A 171 -8.60 -3.24 -18.74
CA HIS A 171 -9.57 -3.11 -19.84
C HIS A 171 -9.84 -1.66 -20.25
N CYS A 172 -9.32 -0.68 -19.51
CA CYS A 172 -9.61 0.73 -19.76
C CYS A 172 -8.83 1.36 -20.94
N THR A 173 -7.85 0.63 -21.51
CA THR A 173 -7.04 1.10 -22.65
C THR A 173 -7.30 0.24 -23.89
N LYS A 174 -6.77 0.64 -25.06
CA LYS A 174 -6.80 -0.24 -26.26
C LYS A 174 -5.94 -1.50 -26.07
N TYR A 175 -5.00 -1.49 -25.14
CA TYR A 175 -4.23 -2.68 -24.76
C TYR A 175 -4.95 -3.45 -23.66
N THR A 176 -4.93 -4.77 -23.78
CA THR A 176 -5.33 -5.66 -22.69
C THR A 176 -4.11 -6.02 -21.88
N TYR A 177 -4.17 -5.76 -20.58
CA TYR A 177 -3.11 -6.15 -19.64
C TYR A 177 -3.49 -7.46 -18.96
N LYS A 178 -2.52 -8.35 -18.73
CA LYS A 178 -2.74 -9.41 -17.74
C LYS A 178 -2.55 -8.83 -16.36
N TYR A 179 -3.30 -9.31 -15.37
CA TYR A 179 -3.18 -8.84 -14.00
C TYR A 179 -3.27 -9.97 -13.00
N GLY A 180 -2.74 -9.73 -11.80
CA GLY A 180 -2.85 -10.67 -10.70
C GLY A 180 -1.68 -10.56 -9.72
N GLN A 181 -1.69 -11.46 -8.73
CA GLN A 181 -0.60 -11.55 -7.77
C GLN A 181 0.72 -11.94 -8.47
N ALA A 182 1.79 -11.20 -8.21
CA ALA A 182 3.02 -11.27 -8.99
C ALA A 182 3.66 -12.65 -8.97
N TYR A 183 3.79 -13.30 -7.80
CA TYR A 183 4.36 -14.65 -7.73
C TYR A 183 3.49 -15.75 -8.40
N LYS A 184 2.22 -15.46 -8.70
CA LYS A 184 1.32 -16.34 -9.45
C LYS A 184 1.37 -16.05 -10.95
N LEU A 185 1.52 -14.78 -11.32
CA LEU A 185 1.55 -14.33 -12.70
C LEU A 185 2.92 -14.55 -13.36
N ASN A 186 4.00 -14.56 -12.57
CA ASN A 186 5.36 -14.78 -13.03
C ASN A 186 5.86 -16.20 -12.76
N ASP A 187 6.64 -16.72 -13.71
CA ASP A 187 7.32 -18.01 -13.58
C ASP A 187 8.49 -17.95 -12.58
N TYR A 188 9.05 -16.76 -12.36
CA TYR A 188 10.13 -16.47 -11.42
C TYR A 188 9.63 -15.68 -10.20
N THR A 189 10.51 -15.52 -9.21
CA THR A 189 10.27 -14.73 -7.99
C THR A 189 11.23 -13.55 -7.97
N ALA A 190 10.81 -12.42 -7.40
CA ALA A 190 11.65 -11.23 -7.26
C ALA A 190 11.68 -10.80 -5.78
N ASP A 191 12.86 -10.87 -5.16
CA ASP A 191 13.06 -10.47 -3.77
C ASP A 191 13.63 -9.05 -3.72
N GLY A 192 13.27 -8.28 -2.70
CA GLY A 192 13.76 -6.90 -2.52
C GLY A 192 13.12 -5.88 -3.45
N THR A 193 11.94 -6.18 -4.01
CA THR A 193 11.18 -5.26 -4.87
C THR A 193 10.58 -4.11 -4.08
N ILE A 194 10.45 -2.95 -4.72
CA ILE A 194 9.88 -1.77 -4.06
C ILE A 194 8.40 -1.97 -3.74
N PHE A 195 7.62 -2.56 -4.64
CA PHE A 195 6.16 -2.55 -4.52
C PHE A 195 5.69 -3.55 -3.47
N ASP A 196 6.44 -4.63 -3.28
CA ASP A 196 6.28 -5.52 -2.14
C ASP A 196 6.68 -4.84 -0.83
N PHE A 197 7.78 -4.09 -0.79
CA PHE A 197 8.19 -3.31 0.39
C PHE A 197 7.14 -2.26 0.78
N MET A 198 6.59 -1.55 -0.22
CA MET A 198 5.57 -0.52 -0.02
C MET A 198 4.27 -1.11 0.56
N ALA A 199 3.82 -2.27 0.07
CA ALA A 199 2.67 -2.96 0.62
C ALA A 199 2.96 -3.62 1.98
N GLY A 200 4.06 -4.35 2.06
CA GLY A 200 4.37 -5.25 3.16
C GLY A 200 4.89 -4.54 4.41
N VAL A 201 5.80 -3.58 4.23
CA VAL A 201 6.46 -2.84 5.32
C VAL A 201 5.83 -1.47 5.52
N LYS A 202 5.71 -0.66 4.47
CA LYS A 202 5.15 0.70 4.58
C LYS A 202 3.63 0.72 4.67
N LYS A 203 2.96 -0.43 4.45
CA LYS A 203 1.50 -0.60 4.58
C LYS A 203 0.71 0.38 3.72
N ILE A 204 1.22 0.73 2.54
CA ILE A 204 0.48 1.53 1.56
C ILE A 204 -0.66 0.64 1.02
N PRO A 205 -1.94 1.07 1.12
CA PRO A 205 -3.08 0.22 0.80
C PRO A 205 -3.06 -0.30 -0.64
N PHE A 206 -2.78 0.56 -1.60
CA PHE A 206 -2.68 0.17 -3.00
C PHE A 206 -1.22 0.25 -3.43
N SER A 207 -0.60 -0.87 -3.78
CA SER A 207 0.79 -0.92 -4.25
C SER A 207 0.89 -1.79 -5.49
N TYR A 208 1.33 -1.25 -6.61
CA TYR A 208 1.39 -1.99 -7.87
C TYR A 208 2.72 -1.81 -8.59
N THR A 209 3.08 -2.81 -9.37
CA THR A 209 3.97 -2.64 -10.52
C THR A 209 3.15 -2.76 -11.80
N VAL A 210 3.24 -1.77 -12.69
CA VAL A 210 2.54 -1.74 -13.98
C VAL A 210 3.57 -1.71 -15.10
N GLU A 211 3.64 -2.79 -15.85
CA GLU A 211 4.43 -2.91 -17.07
C GLU A 211 3.59 -2.35 -18.22
N LEU A 212 3.89 -1.13 -18.68
CA LEU A 212 3.07 -0.30 -19.58
C LEU A 212 3.17 -0.69 -21.05
N TRP A 213 4.34 -1.16 -21.47
CA TRP A 213 4.68 -1.39 -22.88
C TRP A 213 5.40 -2.72 -23.02
N GLY A 214 5.29 -3.35 -24.18
CA GLY A 214 5.95 -4.63 -24.47
C GLY A 214 4.95 -5.71 -24.88
N GLN A 215 5.48 -6.83 -25.38
CA GLN A 215 4.82 -7.82 -26.26
C GLN A 215 4.62 -7.36 -27.71
N ASN A 216 4.98 -8.25 -28.64
CA ASN A 216 4.83 -8.14 -30.10
C ASN A 216 5.63 -7.01 -30.79
N HIS A 217 6.76 -6.56 -30.25
CA HIS A 217 7.66 -5.68 -31.01
C HIS A 217 8.42 -6.48 -32.09
N LYS A 218 8.63 -5.86 -33.25
CA LYS A 218 9.46 -6.42 -34.34
C LYS A 218 10.94 -6.02 -34.24
N GLY A 219 11.27 -5.12 -33.31
CA GLY A 219 12.64 -4.64 -33.08
C GLY A 219 13.52 -5.73 -32.46
N THR A 220 14.80 -5.70 -32.81
CA THR A 220 15.83 -6.62 -32.33
C THR A 220 16.73 -6.01 -31.26
N SER A 221 16.59 -4.71 -30.98
CA SER A 221 17.42 -3.99 -30.00
C SER A 221 16.76 -3.89 -28.63
N CYS A 222 17.54 -3.84 -27.56
CA CYS A 222 17.02 -3.64 -26.20
C CYS A 222 16.18 -2.35 -26.07
N PHE A 223 16.52 -1.31 -26.84
CA PHE A 223 15.74 -0.07 -26.83
C PHE A 223 14.29 -0.32 -27.27
N ASP A 224 14.09 -1.07 -28.36
CA ASP A 224 12.76 -1.37 -28.92
C ASP A 224 11.93 -2.31 -28.03
N LEU A 225 12.60 -3.13 -27.20
CA LEU A 225 11.91 -3.97 -26.21
C LEU A 225 11.15 -3.13 -25.18
N PHE A 226 11.74 -1.99 -24.82
CA PHE A 226 11.31 -1.19 -23.67
C PHE A 226 10.69 0.16 -24.05
N ASN A 227 10.81 0.58 -25.31
CA ASN A 227 10.29 1.85 -25.80
C ASN A 227 9.49 1.63 -27.09
N PRO A 228 8.37 2.35 -27.28
CA PRO A 228 7.75 2.44 -28.59
C PRO A 228 8.66 3.22 -29.56
N PRO A 229 8.56 2.97 -30.88
CA PRO A 229 9.19 3.81 -31.88
C PRO A 229 8.76 5.28 -31.76
N ASN A 230 9.66 6.20 -32.11
CA ASN A 230 9.38 7.64 -32.01
C ASN A 230 8.15 8.09 -32.83
N GLU A 231 7.93 7.48 -34.01
CA GLU A 231 6.76 7.75 -34.86
C GLU A 231 5.42 7.37 -34.20
N ASP A 232 5.41 6.31 -33.39
CA ASP A 232 4.21 5.77 -32.74
C ASP A 232 4.01 6.36 -31.34
N LEU A 233 5.01 7.04 -30.78
CA LEU A 233 5.05 7.48 -29.38
C LEU A 233 3.76 8.22 -28.99
N LYS A 234 3.29 9.17 -29.81
CA LYS A 234 2.08 9.94 -29.51
C LYS A 234 0.84 9.04 -29.43
N GLU A 235 0.65 8.14 -30.39
CA GLU A 235 -0.50 7.23 -30.40
C GLU A 235 -0.47 6.26 -29.20
N VAL A 236 0.72 5.75 -28.87
CA VAL A 236 0.91 4.86 -27.71
C VAL A 236 0.59 5.59 -26.42
N LEU A 237 1.03 6.85 -26.26
CA LEU A 237 0.70 7.69 -25.11
C LEU A 237 -0.81 7.91 -24.97
N GLU A 238 -1.47 8.35 -26.03
CA GLU A 238 -2.93 8.54 -26.06
C GLU A 238 -3.69 7.26 -25.72
N THR A 239 -3.14 6.11 -26.12
CA THR A 239 -3.70 4.80 -25.81
C THR A 239 -3.61 4.46 -24.32
N ILE A 240 -2.53 4.83 -23.63
CA ILE A 240 -2.31 4.51 -22.22
C ILE A 240 -2.96 5.53 -21.27
N HIS A 241 -3.15 6.79 -21.68
CA HIS A 241 -3.73 7.84 -20.83
C HIS A 241 -5.01 7.46 -20.07
N PRO A 242 -5.98 6.71 -20.65
CA PRO A 242 -7.15 6.24 -19.91
C PRO A 242 -6.83 5.44 -18.64
N LEU A 243 -5.68 4.76 -18.58
CA LEU A 243 -5.21 4.03 -17.40
C LEU A 243 -5.06 4.95 -16.20
N TYR A 244 -4.43 6.11 -16.38
CA TYR A 244 -4.27 7.08 -15.30
C TYR A 244 -5.61 7.69 -14.89
N VAL A 245 -6.48 8.00 -15.86
CA VAL A 245 -7.83 8.51 -15.56
C VAL A 245 -8.62 7.52 -14.70
N GLN A 246 -8.63 6.25 -15.10
CA GLN A 246 -9.38 5.22 -14.38
C GLN A 246 -8.82 4.99 -12.98
N LEU A 247 -7.50 4.92 -12.85
CA LEU A 247 -6.81 4.86 -11.56
C LEU A 247 -7.26 5.99 -10.62
N PHE A 248 -7.26 7.23 -11.11
CA PHE A 248 -7.64 8.37 -10.29
C PHE A 248 -9.11 8.32 -9.89
N ARG A 249 -10.00 7.96 -10.81
CA ARG A 249 -11.43 7.81 -10.53
C ARG A 249 -11.66 6.78 -9.42
N TYR A 250 -11.07 5.58 -9.57
CA TYR A 250 -11.17 4.54 -8.55
C TYR A 250 -10.69 5.02 -7.18
N MET A 251 -9.51 5.63 -7.13
CA MET A 251 -8.97 6.16 -5.86
C MET A 251 -9.80 7.31 -5.30
N ILE A 252 -10.53 8.06 -6.12
CA ILE A 252 -11.51 9.08 -5.69
C ILE A 252 -12.69 8.41 -5.01
N ASP A 253 -13.26 7.41 -5.65
CA ASP A 253 -14.44 6.72 -5.16
C ASP A 253 -14.12 5.92 -3.89
N TRP A 254 -13.00 5.21 -3.87
CA TRP A 254 -12.50 4.48 -2.70
C TRP A 254 -12.25 5.41 -1.51
N LYS A 255 -11.51 6.52 -1.69
CA LYS A 255 -11.26 7.44 -0.56
C LYS A 255 -12.56 8.06 -0.05
N SER A 256 -13.50 8.36 -0.96
CA SER A 256 -14.80 8.92 -0.60
C SER A 256 -15.67 7.93 0.16
N SER A 257 -15.57 6.62 -0.12
CA SER A 257 -16.31 5.58 0.63
C SER A 257 -15.77 5.42 2.05
N GLN A 258 -14.45 5.48 2.24
CA GLN A 258 -13.82 5.45 3.57
C GLN A 258 -14.28 6.61 4.45
N VAL A 259 -14.32 7.83 3.91
CA VAL A 259 -14.79 9.02 4.66
C VAL A 259 -16.25 8.88 5.07
N ARG A 260 -17.11 8.37 4.18
CA ARG A 260 -18.52 8.12 4.52
C ARG A 260 -18.67 7.08 5.62
N HIS A 261 -17.87 6.00 5.59
CA HIS A 261 -17.91 4.96 6.61
C HIS A 261 -17.56 5.50 8.00
N ILE A 262 -16.49 6.28 8.11
CA ILE A 262 -16.07 6.92 9.36
C ILE A 262 -17.19 7.81 9.92
N GLN A 263 -17.81 8.64 9.07
CA GLN A 263 -18.93 9.49 9.50
C GLN A 263 -20.14 8.69 9.99
N THR A 264 -20.43 7.54 9.39
CA THR A 264 -21.53 6.68 9.85
C THR A 264 -21.20 5.93 11.14
N GLU A 265 -19.95 5.53 11.35
CA GLU A 265 -19.51 4.90 12.61
C GLU A 265 -19.55 5.89 13.77
N ASP A 266 -19.02 7.11 13.59
CA ASP A 266 -19.07 8.17 14.59
C ASP A 266 -20.52 8.48 15.01
N PHE A 267 -21.44 8.56 14.04
CA PHE A 267 -22.86 8.80 14.31
C PHE A 267 -23.52 7.66 15.09
N ASN A 268 -23.15 6.40 14.80
CA ASN A 268 -23.67 5.24 15.49
C ASN A 268 -23.12 5.13 16.91
N GLU A 269 -21.85 5.47 17.12
CA GLU A 269 -21.22 5.48 18.45
C GLU A 269 -21.85 6.55 19.34
N GLU A 270 -22.03 7.78 18.86
CA GLU A 270 -22.76 8.84 19.58
C GLU A 270 -24.20 8.42 19.92
N SER A 271 -24.90 7.80 18.97
CA SER A 271 -26.27 7.29 19.19
C SER A 271 -26.31 6.21 20.26
N SER A 272 -25.32 5.30 20.29
CA SER A 272 -25.21 4.25 21.29
C SER A 272 -24.89 4.79 22.69
N LEU A 273 -24.03 5.79 22.79
CA LEU A 273 -23.70 6.49 24.04
C LEU A 273 -24.94 7.20 24.60
N ASN A 274 -25.68 7.91 23.74
CA ASN A 274 -26.93 8.57 24.13
C ASN A 274 -27.96 7.56 24.66
N PHE A 275 -28.09 6.39 24.02
CA PHE A 275 -28.95 5.32 24.51
C PHE A 275 -28.51 4.77 25.88
N GLY A 276 -27.19 4.64 26.09
CA GLY A 276 -26.60 4.24 27.38
C GLY A 276 -26.92 5.20 28.52
N TYR A 277 -26.83 6.51 28.27
CA TYR A 277 -27.20 7.54 29.27
C TYR A 277 -28.69 7.51 29.61
N ILE A 278 -29.55 7.29 28.62
CA ILE A 278 -31.00 7.17 28.84
C ILE A 278 -31.30 5.95 29.74
N LEU A 279 -30.68 4.80 29.49
CA LEU A 279 -30.82 3.60 30.32
C LEU A 279 -30.35 3.84 31.76
N MET A 280 -29.21 4.51 31.95
CA MET A 280 -28.74 4.88 33.29
C MET A 280 -29.73 5.80 34.02
N MET A 281 -30.26 6.83 33.36
CA MET A 281 -31.23 7.75 33.95
C MET A 281 -32.54 7.04 34.31
N LEU A 282 -33.03 6.15 33.44
CA LEU A 282 -34.21 5.34 33.74
C LEU A 282 -33.97 4.41 34.94
N SER A 283 -32.79 3.80 35.05
CA SER A 283 -32.43 2.96 36.20
C SER A 283 -32.37 3.76 37.50
N ALA A 284 -31.80 4.98 37.47
CA ALA A 284 -31.73 5.87 38.62
C ALA A 284 -33.13 6.32 39.05
N CYS A 285 -33.98 6.70 38.09
CA CYS A 285 -35.38 7.06 38.34
C CYS A 285 -36.18 5.88 38.92
N LEU A 286 -35.99 4.67 38.40
CA LEU A 286 -36.66 3.46 38.92
C LEU A 286 -36.21 3.18 40.36
N THR A 287 -34.90 3.27 40.63
CA THR A 287 -34.33 3.06 41.96
C THR A 287 -34.85 4.11 42.94
N PHE A 288 -34.90 5.37 42.54
CA PHE A 288 -35.47 6.46 43.33
C PHE A 288 -36.96 6.25 43.60
N PHE A 289 -37.74 5.84 42.60
CA PHE A 289 -39.15 5.49 42.78
C PHE A 289 -39.35 4.31 43.74
N VAL A 290 -38.51 3.27 43.66
CA VAL A 290 -38.53 2.14 44.60
C VAL A 290 -38.15 2.59 46.01
N CYS A 291 -37.19 3.51 46.17
CA CYS A 291 -36.87 4.10 47.47
C CYS A 291 -38.01 4.96 48.04
N LEU A 292 -38.75 5.69 47.19
CA LEU A 292 -39.88 6.54 47.62
C LEU A 292 -41.16 5.73 47.92
N THR A 293 -41.42 4.68 47.15
CA THR A 293 -42.62 3.83 47.29
C THR A 293 -42.39 2.65 48.23
N GLY A 294 -41.13 2.31 48.47
CA GLY A 294 -40.67 1.35 49.48
C GLY A 294 -40.98 1.87 50.87
N LYS A 295 -42.21 1.63 51.34
CA LYS A 295 -42.52 1.60 52.77
C LYS A 295 -41.49 0.71 53.44
N ASN A 296 -40.54 1.32 54.14
CA ASN A 296 -39.60 0.67 55.06
C ASN A 296 -40.39 -0.16 56.09
N ARG A 297 -40.75 -1.40 55.72
CA ARG A 297 -41.13 -2.43 56.70
C ARG A 297 -39.84 -3.00 57.25
N PHE A 298 -39.14 -2.21 58.06
CA PHE A 298 -38.17 -2.76 59.00
C PHE A 298 -38.94 -3.63 59.99
N HIS A 299 -39.01 -4.93 59.73
CA HIS A 299 -39.40 -5.88 60.75
C HIS A 299 -38.28 -5.93 61.79
N HIS A 300 -38.54 -5.32 62.94
CA HIS A 300 -37.70 -5.43 64.11
C HIS A 300 -37.76 -6.87 64.64
N ARG A 301 -36.91 -7.76 64.12
CA ARG A 301 -36.70 -9.08 64.74
C ARG A 301 -35.98 -8.85 66.06
N ARG A 302 -36.70 -8.92 67.18
CA ARG A 302 -36.08 -9.13 68.49
C ARG A 302 -35.40 -10.51 68.47
N ARG A 303 -34.07 -10.53 68.43
CA ARG A 303 -33.30 -11.75 68.74
C ARG A 303 -33.46 -12.02 70.24
N ILE A 304 -34.30 -12.99 70.59
CA ILE A 304 -34.24 -13.61 71.91
C ILE A 304 -33.04 -14.56 71.87
N VAL A 305 -31.97 -14.21 72.58
CA VAL A 305 -30.81 -15.08 72.77
C VAL A 305 -31.12 -15.99 73.95
N SER A 306 -31.30 -17.29 73.70
CA SER A 306 -31.35 -18.32 74.74
C SER A 306 -29.92 -18.70 75.12
N LEU A 307 -29.54 -18.44 76.37
CA LEU A 307 -28.22 -18.74 76.96
C LEU A 307 -27.97 -20.24 77.23
N LYS A 308 -28.68 -21.16 76.58
CA LYS A 308 -28.65 -22.60 76.89
C LYS A 308 -27.78 -23.49 76.00
N SER A 309 -26.92 -22.96 75.13
CA SER A 309 -26.04 -23.81 74.29
C SER A 309 -24.55 -23.46 74.30
N LEU A 310 -24.06 -22.75 75.31
CA LEU A 310 -22.62 -22.66 75.57
C LEU A 310 -22.18 -23.91 76.35
N GLY A 311 -21.92 -25.00 75.62
CA GLY A 311 -21.32 -26.20 76.19
C GLY A 311 -20.90 -27.15 75.08
N SER A 312 -19.62 -27.54 75.11
CA SER A 312 -18.95 -28.52 74.24
C SER A 312 -18.64 -27.99 72.81
N SER A 313 -17.42 -27.96 72.27
CA SER A 313 -16.15 -28.56 72.66
C SER A 313 -15.03 -27.83 71.91
N PHE A 314 -14.01 -27.36 72.63
CA PHE A 314 -12.69 -27.16 72.07
C PHE A 314 -12.05 -28.53 71.85
N SER A 315 -11.56 -28.82 70.64
CA SER A 315 -10.44 -29.73 70.42
C SER A 315 -9.76 -29.39 69.10
N ALA A 316 -8.48 -29.08 69.19
CA ALA A 316 -7.55 -28.84 68.09
C ALA A 316 -7.01 -30.16 67.52
N SER A 317 -6.63 -30.17 66.22
CA SER A 317 -5.46 -30.87 65.65
C SER A 317 -5.47 -30.63 64.12
N PHE A 318 -4.58 -29.81 63.54
CA PHE A 318 -3.19 -30.07 63.10
C PHE A 318 -2.99 -30.96 61.84
N MET A 319 -2.34 -30.35 60.83
CA MET A 319 -1.40 -30.86 59.81
C MET A 319 -1.83 -31.84 58.69
N LYS A 320 -1.52 -31.45 57.43
CA LYS A 320 -0.36 -31.89 56.61
C LYS A 320 -0.36 -31.07 55.30
N ALA A 321 0.67 -30.27 55.05
CA ALA A 321 1.89 -30.57 54.29
C ALA A 321 1.66 -30.56 52.78
#